data_AF-A0A0C3BJJ5-F1
#
_entry.id   AF-A0A0C3BJJ5-F1
#
_cell.length_a   1.000
_cell.length_b   1.000
_cell.length_c   1.000
_cell.angle_alpha   90.00
_cell.angle_beta   90.00
_cell.angle_gamma   90.00
#
_symmetry.space_group_name_H-M   'P 1'
#
loop_
_entity.id
_entity.type
_entity.pdbx_description
1 polymer ?
#
loop_
_entity_poly.entity_id
_entity_poly.type
_entity_poly.pdbx_seq_one_letter_code
_entity_poly.pdbx_strand_id
1 'polypeptide(L)'
;MAPPANALYNPSRPATYDPMDIPIRTQNVYWNIIERLEKAKTKKERSEIARSTGVSRLPLCAASVAFSHPAFFPLDPFHLFYENCMAFIWDIWTVLSKPGEIVHLIPEKAQELGKLIPLAMSTLPPAFCGPIRDPYLKRQSQYKVYEWMGLLHWYIVPIGIELGIQTSVLKNFSRFVEVVEFAMTILPRSDADLKILHHKTAQFLVEYERLYIGQDPEKILRARLCIFQLIHVPLHIQWNGSIRIGSQATVERSIGEMGHKIRSKKAPFANLTNLIYERELVKILSLYYPTVDPTSSQTSESDIPAKPRFMQSHSMTQKSRGSPTYTEPITQEIGAIARWLKIDVLTDKISVRRWGKLKLLNGNAVNTSNPPNAFNIAFGEALAFYQVTTPTSSHGLVVYRPLQKLEVVLNFPRGNWDTTNISVTDITNILNIVGIWDAPTSGKTYILRKHPGLAMLSVEESGIDMSGEDSRANEDEDSGDM
;
A
#
# COMPACT_ATOMS: atom_id res chain seq x y z
N MET A 1 24.87 0.85 21.44
CA MET A 1 26.25 0.31 21.53
C MET A 1 27.20 1.45 21.22
N ALA A 2 28.37 1.52 21.86
CA ALA A 2 29.39 2.48 21.44
C ALA A 2 29.84 2.12 20.00
N PRO A 3 29.97 3.08 19.09
CA PRO A 3 30.40 2.80 17.74
C PRO A 3 31.83 2.22 17.72
N PRO A 4 32.08 1.18 16.93
CA PRO A 4 33.42 0.65 16.77
C PRO A 4 34.33 1.73 16.16
N ALA A 5 35.57 1.82 16.64
CA ALA A 5 36.58 2.73 16.12
C ALA A 5 36.15 4.22 16.06
N ASN A 6 35.36 4.69 17.04
CA ASN A 6 34.91 6.09 17.09
C ASN A 6 36.05 7.10 16.97
N ALA A 7 37.17 6.85 17.65
CA ALA A 7 38.36 7.70 17.62
C ALA A 7 38.97 7.85 16.21
N LEU A 8 38.80 6.86 15.35
CA LEU A 8 39.31 6.88 13.97
C LEU A 8 38.35 7.61 13.02
N TYR A 9 37.05 7.28 13.06
CA TYR A 9 36.09 7.73 12.04
C TYR A 9 35.28 8.96 12.45
N ASN A 10 35.02 9.16 13.74
CA ASN A 10 34.23 10.29 14.23
C ASN A 10 34.63 10.68 15.68
N PRO A 11 35.85 11.20 15.89
CA PRO A 11 36.40 11.44 17.23
C PRO A 11 35.60 12.47 18.04
N SER A 12 34.81 13.32 17.38
CA SER A 12 33.94 14.31 18.03
C SER A 12 32.55 13.77 18.37
N ARG A 13 32.21 12.53 18.00
CA ARG A 13 30.93 11.93 18.36
C ARG A 13 30.89 11.64 19.87
N PRO A 14 29.84 12.06 20.58
CA PRO A 14 29.64 11.71 21.98
C PRO A 14 29.66 10.20 22.23
N ALA A 15 30.18 9.78 23.38
CA ALA A 15 30.24 8.36 23.78
C ALA A 15 28.85 7.72 23.88
N THR A 16 27.84 8.51 24.21
CA THR A 16 26.43 8.13 24.26
C THR A 16 25.64 8.92 23.21
N TYR A 17 24.82 8.20 22.44
CA TYR A 17 23.95 8.79 21.42
C TYR A 17 22.53 8.30 21.70
N ASP A 18 21.61 9.22 21.99
CA ASP A 18 20.19 8.91 22.14
C ASP A 18 19.46 9.25 20.83
N PRO A 19 18.93 8.25 20.10
CA PRO A 19 18.14 8.52 18.90
C PRO A 19 16.86 9.30 19.18
N MET A 20 16.40 9.36 20.43
CA MET A 20 15.22 10.13 20.83
C MET A 20 15.53 11.60 21.12
N ASP A 21 16.81 11.96 21.30
CA ASP A 21 17.26 13.32 21.65
C ASP A 21 18.35 13.79 20.68
N ILE A 22 17.99 13.81 19.39
CA ILE A 22 18.89 14.27 18.34
C ILE A 22 18.80 15.79 18.17
N PRO A 23 19.93 16.50 18.03
CA PRO A 23 19.91 17.95 17.87
C PRO A 23 19.26 18.35 16.54
N ILE A 24 18.22 19.18 16.61
CA ILE A 24 17.57 19.74 15.43
C ILE A 24 18.28 21.03 15.01
N ARG A 25 18.56 21.15 13.70
CA ARG A 25 19.15 22.36 13.13
C ARG A 25 18.14 23.50 13.19
N THR A 26 18.51 24.59 13.85
CA THR A 26 17.71 25.83 13.90
C THR A 26 17.95 26.71 12.67
N GLN A 27 17.06 27.67 12.43
CA GLN A 27 17.23 28.66 11.36
C GLN A 27 18.53 29.46 11.54
N ASN A 28 18.82 29.92 12.75
CA ASN A 28 20.05 30.67 13.04
C ASN A 28 21.30 29.87 12.70
N VAL A 29 21.34 28.58 13.08
CA VAL A 29 22.47 27.70 12.73
C VAL A 29 22.59 27.56 11.22
N TYR A 30 21.47 27.39 10.50
CA TYR A 30 21.47 27.29 9.04
C TYR A 30 21.99 28.57 8.38
N TRP A 31 21.51 29.75 8.77
CA TRP A 31 21.96 31.04 8.22
C TRP A 31 23.43 31.32 8.48
N ASN A 32 23.92 31.02 9.70
CA ASN A 32 25.36 31.10 10.00
C ASN A 32 26.20 30.22 9.07
N ILE A 33 25.70 29.04 8.68
CA ILE A 33 26.39 28.17 7.71
C ILE A 33 26.36 28.78 6.30
N ILE A 34 25.24 29.39 5.89
CA ILE A 34 25.15 30.09 4.60
C ILE A 34 26.14 31.25 4.53
N GLU A 35 26.24 32.07 5.57
CA GLU A 35 27.25 33.14 5.63
C GLU A 35 28.68 32.61 5.52
N ARG A 36 28.97 31.47 6.18
CA ARG A 36 30.27 30.82 6.07
C ARG A 36 30.56 30.35 4.64
N LEU A 37 29.56 29.80 3.95
CA LEU A 37 29.68 29.40 2.55
C LEU A 37 29.90 30.59 1.61
N GLU A 38 29.25 31.72 1.88
CA GLU A 38 29.41 32.96 1.12
C GLU A 38 30.83 33.54 1.31
N LYS A 39 31.31 33.58 2.56
CA LYS A 39 32.64 34.09 2.94
C LYS A 39 33.80 33.18 2.49
N ALA A 40 33.54 31.92 2.16
CA ALA A 40 34.56 30.97 1.71
C ALA A 40 35.15 31.39 0.35
N LYS A 41 36.46 31.58 0.30
CA LYS A 41 37.21 32.11 -0.85
C LYS A 41 37.63 31.03 -1.84
N THR A 42 37.69 29.77 -1.39
CA THR A 42 38.12 28.64 -2.23
C THR A 42 37.07 27.54 -2.33
N LYS A 43 37.13 26.77 -3.42
CA LYS A 43 36.31 25.55 -3.59
C LYS A 43 36.55 24.52 -2.48
N LYS A 44 37.79 24.45 -1.96
CA LYS A 44 38.18 23.55 -0.87
C LYS A 44 37.46 23.92 0.42
N GLU A 45 37.50 25.18 0.84
CA GLU A 45 36.81 25.68 2.03
C GLU A 45 35.29 25.45 1.94
N ARG A 46 34.68 25.78 0.79
CA ARG A 46 33.25 25.50 0.56
C ARG A 46 32.93 24.02 0.70
N SER A 47 33.78 23.14 0.17
CA SER A 47 33.60 21.69 0.25
C SER A 47 33.75 21.17 1.68
N GLU A 48 34.67 21.74 2.48
CA GLU A 48 34.86 21.39 3.90
C GLU A 48 33.69 21.85 4.77
N ILE A 49 33.14 23.04 4.52
CA ILE A 49 31.92 23.52 5.18
C ILE A 49 30.74 22.61 4.81
N ALA A 50 30.55 22.33 3.52
CA ALA A 50 29.46 21.47 3.08
C ALA A 50 29.58 20.05 3.64
N ARG A 51 30.79 19.49 3.70
CA ARG A 51 31.04 18.16 4.28
C ARG A 51 30.73 18.11 5.77
N SER A 52 31.16 19.12 6.54
CA SER A 52 30.97 19.15 7.99
C SER A 52 29.55 19.51 8.43
N THR A 53 28.79 20.20 7.56
CA THR A 53 27.44 20.70 7.91
C THR A 53 26.31 20.02 7.14
N GLY A 54 26.58 19.37 6.02
CA GLY A 54 25.59 18.86 5.09
C GLY A 54 24.83 19.94 4.30
N VAL A 55 25.22 21.23 4.42
CA VAL A 55 24.60 22.34 3.68
C VAL A 55 25.51 22.74 2.53
N SER A 56 25.02 22.64 1.31
CA SER A 56 25.82 22.92 0.10
C SER A 56 25.59 24.32 -0.47
N ARG A 57 24.39 24.89 -0.29
CA ARG A 57 24.01 26.20 -0.82
C ARG A 57 22.72 26.73 -0.17
N LEU A 58 22.47 28.02 -0.37
CA LEU A 58 21.17 28.65 -0.13
C LEU A 58 20.21 28.26 -1.27
N PRO A 59 19.02 27.69 -1.00
CA PRO A 59 18.05 27.40 -2.03
C PRO A 59 17.39 28.69 -2.53
N LEU A 60 17.00 28.73 -3.81
CA LEU A 60 16.41 29.93 -4.43
C LEU A 60 15.14 30.40 -3.72
N CYS A 61 14.33 29.46 -3.22
CA CYS A 61 13.11 29.78 -2.48
C CYS A 61 13.36 30.53 -1.16
N ALA A 62 14.59 30.54 -0.62
CA ALA A 62 14.91 31.35 0.55
C ALA A 62 14.80 32.86 0.31
N ALA A 63 14.68 33.30 -0.96
CA ALA A 63 14.34 34.68 -1.30
C ALA A 63 12.90 35.07 -0.90
N SER A 64 12.01 34.09 -0.68
CA SER A 64 10.63 34.34 -0.26
C SER A 64 10.48 34.16 1.24
N VAL A 65 9.91 35.17 1.91
CA VAL A 65 9.55 35.12 3.34
C VAL A 65 8.44 34.10 3.64
N ALA A 66 7.78 33.56 2.60
CA ALA A 66 6.80 32.48 2.75
C ALA A 66 7.44 31.15 3.21
N PHE A 67 8.76 30.99 3.05
CA PHE A 67 9.46 29.74 3.31
C PHE A 67 10.45 29.87 4.48
N SER A 68 10.24 29.06 5.51
CA SER A 68 11.13 28.97 6.67
C SER A 68 12.27 27.98 6.40
N HIS A 69 13.53 28.43 6.32
CA HIS A 69 14.67 27.54 6.08
C HIS A 69 15.42 27.15 7.36
N PRO A 70 15.74 25.86 7.56
CA PRO A 70 15.57 24.72 6.64
C PRO A 70 14.24 23.96 6.79
N ALA A 71 13.33 24.39 7.67
CA ALA A 71 12.19 23.59 8.13
C ALA A 71 11.03 23.43 7.13
N PHE A 72 10.96 24.24 6.07
CA PHE A 72 9.80 24.31 5.18
C PHE A 72 9.60 23.07 4.30
N PHE A 73 10.67 22.39 3.90
CA PHE A 73 10.55 21.32 2.92
C PHE A 73 10.07 20.02 3.58
N PRO A 74 8.87 19.51 3.22
CA PRO A 74 8.38 18.26 3.77
C PRO A 74 9.20 17.08 3.23
N LEU A 75 9.18 15.98 3.98
CA LEU A 75 9.65 14.69 3.46
C LEU A 75 8.69 14.22 2.37
N ASP A 76 9.27 13.65 1.32
CA ASP A 76 8.50 12.93 0.33
C ASP A 76 8.39 11.45 0.72
N PRO A 77 7.24 11.00 1.24
CA PRO A 77 7.07 9.61 1.67
C PRO A 77 7.14 8.61 0.50
N PHE A 78 6.83 9.04 -0.73
CA PHE A 78 6.83 8.19 -1.91
C PHE A 78 8.24 7.69 -2.22
N HIS A 79 9.19 8.62 -2.37
CA HIS A 79 10.59 8.26 -2.55
C HIS A 79 11.21 7.71 -1.27
N LEU A 80 10.97 8.33 -0.11
CA LEU A 80 11.63 7.94 1.14
C LEU A 80 11.35 6.49 1.50
N PHE A 81 10.08 6.09 1.59
CA PHE A 81 9.72 4.76 2.07
C PHE A 81 9.92 3.68 1.00
N TYR A 82 9.56 3.97 -0.25
CA TYR A 82 9.48 2.93 -1.28
C TYR A 82 10.72 2.90 -2.16
N GLU A 83 11.01 3.96 -2.91
CA GLU A 83 12.13 3.92 -3.87
C GLU A 83 13.51 3.99 -3.20
N ASN A 84 13.59 4.57 -2.00
CA ASN A 84 14.83 4.68 -1.25
C ASN A 84 14.95 3.57 -0.21
N CYS A 85 14.10 3.54 0.82
CA CYS A 85 14.26 2.58 1.91
C CYS A 85 13.99 1.14 1.48
N MET A 86 12.82 0.85 0.90
CA MET A 86 12.47 -0.52 0.50
C MET A 86 13.45 -1.08 -0.52
N ALA A 87 13.73 -0.33 -1.59
CA ALA A 87 14.68 -0.78 -2.61
C ALA A 87 16.09 -0.98 -2.04
N PHE A 88 16.54 -0.11 -1.14
CA PHE A 88 17.87 -0.24 -0.55
C PHE A 88 17.99 -1.41 0.43
N ILE A 89 16.95 -1.68 1.23
CA ILE A 89 16.91 -2.87 2.10
C ILE A 89 16.99 -4.14 1.25
N TRP A 90 16.23 -4.19 0.15
CA TRP A 90 16.31 -5.29 -0.81
C TRP A 90 17.73 -5.46 -1.39
N ASP A 91 18.36 -4.37 -1.81
CA ASP A 91 19.74 -4.40 -2.33
C ASP A 91 20.73 -4.88 -1.27
N ILE A 92 20.53 -4.53 0.01
CA ILE A 92 21.38 -5.06 1.08
C ILE A 92 21.22 -6.56 1.20
N TRP A 93 20.00 -7.05 1.24
CA TRP A 93 19.74 -8.48 1.39
C TRP A 93 20.29 -9.31 0.24
N THR A 94 20.22 -8.80 -0.99
CA THR A 94 20.51 -9.58 -2.19
C THR A 94 21.87 -9.32 -2.84
N VAL A 95 22.43 -8.11 -2.68
CA VAL A 95 23.65 -7.68 -3.39
C VAL A 95 24.77 -7.22 -2.45
N LEU A 96 24.46 -6.38 -1.45
CA LEU A 96 25.49 -5.70 -0.65
C LEU A 96 25.92 -6.48 0.60
N SER A 97 25.18 -7.52 0.97
CA SER A 97 25.56 -8.45 2.04
C SER A 97 26.30 -9.66 1.48
N LYS A 98 27.17 -10.22 2.30
CA LYS A 98 27.99 -11.39 1.98
C LYS A 98 27.41 -12.65 2.62
N PRO A 99 27.67 -13.84 2.03
CA PRO A 99 27.37 -15.11 2.68
C PRO A 99 27.93 -15.17 4.11
N GLY A 100 27.12 -15.65 5.05
CA GLY A 100 27.43 -15.68 6.48
C GLY A 100 26.94 -14.45 7.27
N GLU A 101 26.56 -13.35 6.60
CA GLU A 101 25.89 -12.24 7.28
C GLU A 101 24.42 -12.56 7.58
N ILE A 102 23.93 -12.15 8.74
CA ILE A 102 22.56 -12.44 9.20
C ILE A 102 21.47 -11.87 8.28
N VAL A 103 21.78 -10.76 7.61
CA VAL A 103 20.90 -10.05 6.67
C VAL A 103 21.02 -10.58 5.23
N HIS A 104 21.93 -11.52 4.97
CA HIS A 104 22.13 -12.04 3.62
C HIS A 104 21.02 -12.99 3.22
N LEU A 105 20.28 -12.61 2.18
CA LEU A 105 19.28 -13.44 1.53
C LEU A 105 19.97 -14.22 0.41
N ILE A 106 20.19 -15.52 0.65
CA ILE A 106 20.83 -16.39 -0.33
C ILE A 106 20.07 -16.38 -1.67
N PRO A 107 20.77 -16.49 -2.81
CA PRO A 107 20.17 -16.35 -4.14
C PRO A 107 18.95 -17.24 -4.38
N GLU A 108 18.98 -18.48 -3.87
CA GLU A 108 17.89 -19.45 -4.03
C GLU A 108 16.60 -18.95 -3.36
N LYS A 109 16.70 -18.38 -2.15
CA LYS A 109 15.56 -17.80 -1.44
C LYS A 109 15.10 -16.49 -2.08
N ALA A 110 16.03 -15.65 -2.56
CA ALA A 110 15.69 -14.43 -3.27
C ALA A 110 14.91 -14.72 -4.56
N GLN A 111 15.36 -15.73 -5.31
CA GLN A 111 14.69 -16.20 -6.52
C GLN A 111 13.31 -16.79 -6.22
N GLU A 112 13.19 -17.61 -5.17
CA GLU A 112 11.90 -18.19 -4.80
C GLU A 112 10.90 -17.13 -4.34
N LEU A 113 11.36 -16.16 -3.54
CA LEU A 113 10.55 -15.00 -3.18
C LEU A 113 10.07 -14.26 -4.44
N GLY A 114 10.97 -14.05 -5.39
CA GLY A 114 10.68 -13.42 -6.68
C GLY A 114 9.56 -14.11 -7.46
N LYS A 115 9.59 -15.45 -7.53
CA LYS A 115 8.58 -16.27 -8.22
C LYS A 115 7.21 -16.24 -7.53
N LEU A 116 7.17 -16.20 -6.21
CA LEU A 116 5.93 -16.24 -5.44
C LEU A 116 5.09 -14.96 -5.59
N ILE A 117 5.73 -13.82 -5.85
CA ILE A 117 5.05 -12.52 -5.92
C ILE A 117 4.05 -12.41 -7.08
N PRO A 118 4.41 -12.69 -8.35
CA PRO A 118 3.43 -12.66 -9.44
C PRO A 118 2.28 -13.66 -9.25
N LEU A 119 2.54 -14.82 -8.63
CA LEU A 119 1.52 -15.83 -8.36
C LEU A 119 0.50 -15.34 -7.31
N ALA A 120 0.98 -14.60 -6.31
CA ALA A 120 0.17 -14.01 -5.25
C ALA A 120 -0.80 -12.92 -5.73
N MET A 121 -0.57 -12.35 -6.92
CA MET A 121 -1.43 -11.28 -7.47
C MET A 121 -2.86 -11.76 -7.77
N SER A 122 -3.06 -13.05 -8.02
CA SER A 122 -4.38 -13.62 -8.30
C SER A 122 -5.38 -13.43 -7.16
N THR A 123 -4.88 -13.28 -5.94
CA THR A 123 -5.66 -13.16 -4.69
C THR A 123 -5.56 -11.77 -4.06
N LEU A 124 -4.93 -10.82 -4.75
CA LEU A 124 -4.92 -9.40 -4.39
C LEU A 124 -6.03 -8.67 -5.18
N PRO A 125 -6.96 -7.98 -4.51
CA PRO A 125 -8.02 -7.28 -5.22
C PRO A 125 -7.44 -6.21 -6.17
N PRO A 126 -7.95 -6.08 -7.40
CA PRO A 126 -7.49 -5.05 -8.34
C PRO A 126 -7.54 -3.64 -7.75
N ALA A 127 -8.47 -3.37 -6.84
CA ALA A 127 -8.59 -2.09 -6.12
C ALA A 127 -7.42 -1.77 -5.17
N PHE A 128 -6.43 -2.67 -5.04
CA PHE A 128 -5.28 -2.49 -4.14
C PHE A 128 -4.08 -2.02 -4.96
N CYS A 129 -3.69 -2.75 -6.00
CA CYS A 129 -2.67 -2.30 -6.93
C CYS A 129 -2.71 -3.11 -8.23
N GLY A 130 -1.95 -2.63 -9.21
CA GLY A 130 -1.72 -3.30 -10.48
C GLY A 130 -0.70 -4.43 -10.35
N PRO A 131 -0.34 -5.09 -11.46
CA PRO A 131 0.56 -6.24 -11.47
C PRO A 131 1.93 -5.94 -10.84
N ILE A 132 2.31 -6.73 -9.84
CA ILE A 132 3.62 -6.65 -9.17
C ILE A 132 4.54 -7.71 -9.77
N ARG A 133 5.66 -7.28 -10.35
CA ARG A 133 6.61 -8.18 -11.02
C ARG A 133 7.60 -8.78 -10.04
N ASP A 134 8.27 -9.83 -10.48
CA ASP A 134 9.37 -10.48 -9.75
C ASP A 134 10.53 -9.48 -9.48
N PRO A 135 10.81 -9.10 -8.21
CA PRO A 135 11.91 -8.20 -7.88
C PRO A 135 13.29 -8.80 -8.12
N TYR A 136 13.46 -10.12 -8.00
CA TYR A 136 14.75 -10.77 -8.28
C TYR A 136 15.15 -10.59 -9.75
N LEU A 137 14.19 -10.68 -10.67
CA LEU A 137 14.44 -10.50 -12.10
C LEU A 137 14.36 -9.03 -12.56
N LYS A 138 13.52 -8.21 -11.91
CA LYS A 138 13.16 -6.87 -12.42
C LYS A 138 13.71 -5.70 -11.63
N ARG A 139 14.43 -5.93 -10.52
CA ARG A 139 15.05 -4.86 -9.71
C ARG A 139 15.84 -3.86 -10.55
N GLN A 140 16.58 -4.34 -11.55
CA GLN A 140 17.46 -3.52 -12.41
C GLN A 140 16.77 -2.95 -13.66
N SER A 141 15.47 -3.25 -13.88
CA SER A 141 14.71 -2.84 -15.05
C SER A 141 13.59 -1.85 -14.68
N GLN A 142 13.92 -0.78 -13.95
CA GLN A 142 12.96 0.24 -13.49
C GLN A 142 11.77 -0.39 -12.74
N TYR A 143 12.07 -1.00 -11.60
CA TYR A 143 11.05 -1.52 -10.69
C TYR A 143 10.26 -0.33 -10.13
N LYS A 144 8.95 -0.34 -10.31
CA LYS A 144 8.10 0.82 -10.06
C LYS A 144 7.78 0.95 -8.58
N VAL A 145 7.49 2.17 -8.16
CA VAL A 145 7.12 2.49 -6.78
C VAL A 145 5.97 1.65 -6.21
N TYR A 146 4.88 1.42 -6.96
CA TYR A 146 3.74 0.66 -6.46
C TYR A 146 4.08 -0.81 -6.25
N GLU A 147 5.07 -1.32 -6.99
CA GLU A 147 5.59 -2.67 -6.80
C GLU A 147 6.38 -2.70 -5.48
N TRP A 148 7.24 -1.72 -5.22
CA TRP A 148 7.90 -1.57 -3.92
C TRP A 148 6.93 -1.45 -2.76
N MET A 149 5.83 -0.71 -2.94
CA MET A 149 4.75 -0.61 -1.96
C MET A 149 4.15 -1.99 -1.66
N GLY A 150 3.85 -2.78 -2.69
CA GLY A 150 3.29 -4.11 -2.50
C GLY A 150 4.25 -5.08 -1.84
N LEU A 151 5.55 -5.01 -2.17
CA LEU A 151 6.57 -5.78 -1.46
C LEU A 151 6.61 -5.41 0.03
N LEU A 152 6.67 -4.12 0.33
CA LEU A 152 6.78 -3.61 1.70
C LEU A 152 5.58 -4.02 2.55
N HIS A 153 4.37 -3.76 2.04
CA HIS A 153 3.14 -3.89 2.83
C HIS A 153 2.55 -5.29 2.84
N TRP A 154 2.82 -6.11 1.82
CA TRP A 154 2.11 -7.37 1.65
C TRP A 154 2.99 -8.60 1.59
N TYR A 155 4.07 -8.57 0.81
CA TYR A 155 4.68 -9.82 0.39
C TYR A 155 5.95 -10.19 1.16
N ILE A 156 6.79 -9.22 1.52
CA ILE A 156 8.10 -9.51 2.12
C ILE A 156 7.97 -10.26 3.45
N VAL A 157 7.08 -9.81 4.35
CA VAL A 157 6.94 -10.46 5.67
C VAL A 157 6.30 -11.85 5.55
N PRO A 158 5.13 -12.04 4.92
CA PRO A 158 4.52 -13.37 4.76
C PRO A 158 5.42 -14.36 4.03
N ILE A 159 5.93 -14.02 2.84
CA ILE A 159 6.78 -14.91 2.06
C ILE A 159 8.09 -15.15 2.78
N GLY A 160 8.66 -14.12 3.41
CA GLY A 160 9.90 -14.26 4.18
C GLY A 160 9.77 -15.24 5.34
N ILE A 161 8.62 -15.29 6.02
CA ILE A 161 8.35 -16.27 7.08
C ILE A 161 8.37 -17.69 6.50
N GLU A 162 7.67 -17.93 5.39
CA GLU A 162 7.56 -19.25 4.77
C GLU A 162 8.88 -19.74 4.17
N LEU A 163 9.70 -18.82 3.64
CA LEU A 163 11.05 -19.13 3.17
C LEU A 163 12.09 -19.25 4.30
N GLY A 164 11.68 -19.05 5.56
CA GLY A 164 12.58 -19.09 6.71
C GLY A 164 13.70 -18.06 6.61
N ILE A 165 13.40 -16.83 6.18
CA ILE A 165 14.31 -15.70 6.33
C ILE A 165 14.53 -15.45 7.83
N GLN A 166 15.72 -15.00 8.19
CA GLN A 166 16.12 -14.86 9.57
C GLN A 166 15.12 -14.00 10.38
N THR A 167 14.61 -14.56 11.49
CA THR A 167 13.47 -14.01 12.23
C THR A 167 13.72 -12.60 12.78
N SER A 168 14.92 -12.29 13.27
CA SER A 168 15.26 -10.94 13.74
C SER A 168 15.35 -9.90 12.62
N VAL A 169 15.74 -10.31 11.41
CA VAL A 169 15.75 -9.45 10.21
C VAL A 169 14.31 -9.16 9.79
N LEU A 170 13.46 -10.19 9.71
CA LEU A 170 12.03 -10.00 9.42
C LEU A 170 11.33 -9.18 10.50
N LYS A 171 11.66 -9.37 11.78
CA LYS A 171 11.10 -8.59 12.88
C LYS A 171 11.52 -7.11 12.78
N ASN A 172 12.77 -6.84 12.45
CA ASN A 172 13.21 -5.47 12.22
C ASN A 172 12.49 -4.85 11.01
N PHE A 173 12.35 -5.62 9.92
CA PHE A 173 11.61 -5.18 8.74
C PHE A 173 10.12 -4.94 9.04
N SER A 174 9.45 -5.80 9.82
CA SER A 174 8.05 -5.60 10.19
C SER A 174 7.82 -4.35 11.03
N ARG A 175 8.82 -3.92 11.82
CA ARG A 175 8.78 -2.62 12.52
C ARG A 175 8.89 -1.46 11.54
N PHE A 176 9.73 -1.58 10.50
CA PHE A 176 9.78 -0.58 9.43
C PHE A 176 8.42 -0.46 8.73
N VAL A 177 7.79 -1.59 8.38
CA VAL A 177 6.42 -1.60 7.84
C VAL A 177 5.45 -0.90 8.79
N GLU A 178 5.50 -1.18 10.09
CA GLU A 178 4.64 -0.52 11.09
C GLU A 178 4.85 1.01 11.16
N VAL A 179 6.10 1.47 11.07
CA VAL A 179 6.42 2.91 11.00
C VAL A 179 5.81 3.55 9.75
N VAL A 180 5.95 2.91 8.59
CA VAL A 180 5.39 3.40 7.32
C VAL A 180 3.87 3.40 7.38
N GLU A 181 3.23 2.31 7.80
CA GLU A 181 1.78 2.21 7.93
C GLU A 181 1.22 3.28 8.88
N PHE A 182 1.86 3.48 10.03
CA PHE A 182 1.43 4.51 10.98
C PHE A 182 1.49 5.90 10.36
N ALA A 183 2.61 6.24 9.71
CA ALA A 183 2.83 7.54 9.10
C ALA A 183 1.88 7.80 7.91
N MET A 184 1.55 6.75 7.15
CA MET A 184 0.75 6.83 5.92
C MET A 184 -0.75 6.62 6.14
N THR A 185 -1.19 6.26 7.35
CA THR A 185 -2.61 6.09 7.67
C THR A 185 -3.33 7.44 7.76
N ILE A 186 -4.54 7.51 7.18
CA ILE A 186 -5.38 8.71 7.15
C ILE A 186 -6.12 8.87 8.47
N LEU A 187 -5.39 9.24 9.52
CA LEU A 187 -5.96 9.52 10.84
C LEU A 187 -5.30 10.77 11.44
N PRO A 188 -6.06 11.60 12.17
CA PRO A 188 -5.48 12.64 13.02
C PRO A 188 -4.47 12.03 13.99
N ARG A 189 -3.34 12.71 14.21
CA ARG A 189 -2.29 12.28 15.14
C ARG A 189 -2.10 13.33 16.23
N SER A 190 -2.18 12.90 17.48
CA SER A 190 -1.83 13.71 18.64
C SER A 190 -0.32 13.74 18.88
N ASP A 191 0.18 14.64 19.72
CA ASP A 191 1.59 14.63 20.14
C ASP A 191 1.99 13.32 20.82
N ALA A 192 1.05 12.65 21.52
CA ALA A 192 1.30 11.34 22.11
C ALA A 192 1.49 10.26 21.02
N ASP A 193 0.68 10.30 19.97
CA ASP A 193 0.83 9.43 18.79
C ASP A 193 2.19 9.64 18.11
N LEU A 194 2.62 10.89 17.97
CA LEU A 194 3.93 11.21 17.37
C LEU A 194 5.11 10.74 18.23
N LYS A 195 4.98 10.81 19.56
CA LYS A 195 5.97 10.21 20.48
C LYS A 195 6.06 8.69 20.31
N ILE A 196 4.92 8.01 20.15
CA ILE A 196 4.87 6.57 19.88
C ILE A 196 5.57 6.27 18.55
N LEU A 197 5.26 7.02 17.49
CA LEU A 197 5.91 6.86 16.19
C LEU A 197 7.42 7.07 16.28
N HIS A 198 7.86 8.14 16.96
CA HIS A 198 9.28 8.43 17.16
C HIS A 198 9.99 7.28 17.86
N HIS A 199 9.39 6.73 18.92
CA HIS A 199 9.94 5.59 19.64
C HIS A 199 10.03 4.33 18.76
N LYS A 200 8.98 4.02 17.98
CA LYS A 200 9.00 2.88 17.03
C LYS A 200 10.10 3.03 15.99
N THR A 201 10.27 4.23 15.44
CA THR A 201 11.34 4.52 14.48
C THR A 201 12.73 4.39 15.11
N ALA A 202 12.94 4.93 16.31
CA ALA A 202 14.20 4.79 17.02
C ALA A 202 14.54 3.32 17.31
N GLN A 203 13.55 2.53 17.75
CA GLN A 203 13.71 1.08 17.95
C GLN A 203 14.11 0.38 16.65
N PHE A 204 13.44 0.68 15.54
CA PHE A 204 13.80 0.16 14.23
C PHE A 204 15.26 0.49 13.88
N LEU A 205 15.69 1.74 14.04
CA LEU A 205 17.04 2.18 13.68
C LEU A 205 18.14 1.55 14.56
N VAL A 206 17.89 1.40 15.87
CA VAL A 206 18.84 0.74 16.78
C VAL A 206 18.98 -0.74 16.44
N GLU A 207 17.87 -1.43 16.18
CA GLU A 207 17.90 -2.83 15.74
C GLU A 207 18.53 -2.96 14.34
N TYR A 208 18.29 -2.00 13.44
CA TYR A 208 18.86 -1.95 12.11
C TYR A 208 20.39 -1.78 12.17
N GLU A 209 20.90 -0.82 12.94
CA GLU A 209 22.34 -0.63 13.15
C GLU A 209 22.98 -1.93 13.65
N ARG A 210 22.38 -2.58 14.65
CA ARG A 210 22.88 -3.86 15.17
C ARG A 210 22.92 -4.97 14.12
N LEU A 211 21.87 -5.12 13.31
CA LEU A 211 21.73 -6.23 12.36
C LEU A 211 22.47 -6.02 11.05
N TYR A 212 22.39 -4.81 10.50
CA TYR A 212 22.87 -4.49 9.15
C TYR A 212 24.31 -3.97 9.16
N ILE A 213 24.74 -3.30 10.23
CA ILE A 213 26.09 -2.72 10.36
C ILE A 213 26.92 -3.53 11.36
N GLY A 214 26.35 -3.83 12.52
CA GLY A 214 27.04 -4.55 13.60
C GLY A 214 28.16 -3.72 14.21
N GLN A 215 29.23 -4.37 14.62
CA GLN A 215 30.45 -3.73 15.14
C GLN A 215 31.51 -3.53 14.05
N ASP A 216 31.08 -3.33 12.81
CA ASP A 216 31.95 -3.16 11.65
C ASP A 216 31.74 -1.78 11.00
N PRO A 217 32.68 -0.83 11.20
CA PRO A 217 32.56 0.52 10.66
C PRO A 217 32.64 0.57 9.13
N GLU A 218 33.19 -0.45 8.45
CA GLU A 218 33.24 -0.47 6.98
C GLU A 218 31.84 -0.64 6.37
N LYS A 219 30.89 -1.17 7.14
CA LYS A 219 29.48 -1.33 6.73
C LYS A 219 28.65 -0.08 6.91
N ILE A 220 29.24 1.06 7.29
CA ILE A 220 28.52 2.32 7.54
C ILE A 220 27.71 2.80 6.33
N LEU A 221 28.11 2.41 5.12
CA LEU A 221 27.36 2.71 3.89
C LEU A 221 25.94 2.11 3.87
N ARG A 222 25.63 1.16 4.77
CA ARG A 222 24.29 0.62 5.00
C ARG A 222 23.40 1.56 5.84
N ALA A 223 23.97 2.53 6.57
CA ALA A 223 23.23 3.65 7.14
C ALA A 223 23.12 4.81 6.15
N ARG A 224 22.50 4.58 4.98
CA ARG A 224 22.23 5.67 4.03
C ARG A 224 21.34 6.73 4.66
N LEU A 225 21.43 7.95 4.11
CA LEU A 225 20.63 9.09 4.56
C LEU A 225 19.14 8.75 4.60
N CYS A 226 18.60 8.05 3.60
CA CYS A 226 17.18 7.67 3.57
C CYS A 226 16.75 6.82 4.78
N ILE A 227 17.60 5.90 5.25
CA ILE A 227 17.30 5.08 6.42
C ILE A 227 17.28 5.96 7.67
N PHE A 228 18.34 6.77 7.87
CA PHE A 228 18.41 7.64 9.05
C PHE A 228 17.31 8.71 9.06
N GLN A 229 16.95 9.25 7.90
CA GLN A 229 15.93 10.29 7.72
C GLN A 229 14.54 9.87 8.24
N LEU A 230 14.27 8.57 8.40
CA LEU A 230 13.06 8.06 9.01
C LEU A 230 12.82 8.63 10.41
N ILE A 231 13.88 8.89 11.21
CA ILE A 231 13.76 9.44 12.57
C ILE A 231 13.04 10.80 12.60
N HIS A 232 13.07 11.53 11.49
CA HIS A 232 12.44 12.85 11.37
C HIS A 232 10.97 12.79 10.91
N VAL A 233 10.46 11.62 10.50
CA VAL A 233 9.05 11.45 10.07
C VAL A 233 8.03 12.02 11.09
N PRO A 234 8.12 11.72 12.41
CA PRO A 234 7.20 12.30 13.39
C PRO A 234 7.23 13.82 13.42
N LEU A 235 8.42 14.41 13.35
CA LEU A 235 8.62 15.86 13.38
C LEU A 235 8.04 16.52 12.12
N HIS A 236 8.22 15.91 10.95
CA HIS A 236 7.60 16.40 9.72
C HIS A 236 6.09 16.32 9.76
N ILE A 237 5.51 15.28 10.39
CA ILE A 237 4.07 15.20 10.61
C ILE A 237 3.59 16.31 11.54
N GLN A 238 4.34 16.59 12.60
CA GLN A 238 4.03 17.68 13.53
C GLN A 238 4.01 19.05 12.82
N TRP A 239 4.97 19.30 11.93
CA TRP A 239 5.09 20.59 11.23
C TRP A 239 4.11 20.77 10.07
N ASN A 240 3.83 19.70 9.31
CA ASN A 240 3.14 19.80 8.02
C ASN A 240 1.77 19.10 8.00
N GLY A 241 1.36 18.46 9.11
CA GLY A 241 0.22 17.57 9.13
C GLY A 241 0.57 16.23 8.48
N SER A 242 -0.38 15.56 7.82
CA SER A 242 -0.13 14.24 7.25
C SER A 242 1.06 14.25 6.28
N ILE A 243 2.05 13.38 6.49
CA ILE A 243 3.24 13.27 5.63
C ILE A 243 2.89 13.00 4.16
N ARG A 244 1.72 12.41 3.93
CA ARG A 244 1.11 12.18 2.61
C ARG A 244 1.02 13.44 1.75
N ILE A 245 0.80 14.61 2.37
CA ILE A 245 0.69 15.89 1.66
C ILE A 245 2.04 16.28 1.03
N GLY A 246 3.16 15.81 1.60
CA GLY A 246 4.50 15.99 1.04
C GLY A 246 4.85 15.07 -0.13
N SER A 247 3.94 14.15 -0.52
CA SER A 247 4.17 13.20 -1.61
C SER A 247 4.34 13.91 -2.95
N GLN A 248 5.40 13.57 -3.69
CA GLN A 248 5.60 14.10 -5.04
C GLN A 248 4.90 13.26 -6.12
N ALA A 249 4.29 12.12 -5.77
CA ALA A 249 3.65 11.20 -6.71
C ALA A 249 2.70 11.91 -7.70
N THR A 250 1.81 12.78 -7.20
CA THR A 250 0.84 13.52 -8.02
C THR A 250 1.52 14.51 -8.98
N VAL A 251 2.63 15.12 -8.55
CA VAL A 251 3.41 16.05 -9.38
C VAL A 251 4.16 15.28 -10.46
N GLU A 252 4.86 14.21 -10.11
CA GLU A 252 5.57 13.35 -11.07
C GLU A 252 4.64 12.77 -12.13
N ARG A 253 3.44 12.34 -11.69
CA ARG A 253 2.42 11.87 -12.60
C ARG A 253 1.95 12.97 -13.54
N SER A 254 1.67 14.16 -13.01
CA SER A 254 1.25 15.31 -13.83
C SER A 254 2.32 15.65 -14.87
N ILE A 255 3.60 15.61 -14.50
CA ILE A 255 4.73 15.77 -15.42
C ILE A 255 4.75 14.66 -16.47
N GLY A 256 4.59 13.40 -16.07
CA GLY A 256 4.55 12.26 -16.97
C GLY A 256 3.40 12.34 -17.97
N GLU A 257 2.17 12.60 -17.52
CA GLU A 257 0.98 12.76 -18.36
C GLU A 257 1.17 13.87 -19.40
N MET A 258 1.66 15.03 -18.95
CA MET A 258 1.94 16.15 -19.85
C MET A 258 3.04 15.79 -20.85
N GLY A 259 4.11 15.12 -20.39
CA GLY A 259 5.21 14.65 -21.24
C GLY A 259 4.74 13.76 -22.40
N HIS A 260 3.85 12.80 -22.14
CA HIS A 260 3.29 11.91 -23.17
C HIS A 260 2.38 12.64 -24.17
N LYS A 261 1.77 13.76 -23.78
CA LYS A 261 0.88 14.55 -24.64
C LYS A 261 1.62 15.53 -25.55
N ILE A 262 2.89 15.81 -25.28
CA ILE A 262 3.71 16.67 -26.16
C ILE A 262 3.97 15.91 -27.47
N ARG A 263 3.30 16.36 -28.54
CA ARG A 263 3.44 15.78 -29.89
C ARG A 263 4.43 16.56 -30.75
N SER A 264 4.64 17.84 -30.46
CA SER A 264 5.52 18.71 -31.24
C SER A 264 6.99 18.52 -30.88
N LYS A 265 7.78 17.98 -31.82
CA LYS A 265 9.25 17.91 -31.71
C LYS A 265 9.94 19.25 -32.00
N LYS A 266 9.31 20.15 -32.77
CA LYS A 266 9.86 21.45 -33.19
C LYS A 266 9.68 22.55 -32.14
N ALA A 267 8.53 22.56 -31.46
CA ALA A 267 8.19 23.56 -30.46
C ALA A 267 7.48 22.91 -29.25
N PRO A 268 8.19 22.05 -28.49
CA PRO A 268 7.59 21.27 -27.41
C PRO A 268 6.99 22.13 -26.31
N PHE A 269 7.65 23.24 -25.94
CA PHE A 269 7.16 24.14 -24.89
C PHE A 269 5.89 24.89 -25.27
N ALA A 270 5.78 25.37 -26.52
CA ALA A 270 4.56 26.03 -26.99
C ALA A 270 3.37 25.05 -27.04
N ASN A 271 3.61 23.82 -27.49
CA ASN A 271 2.60 22.77 -27.46
C ASN A 271 2.18 22.42 -26.04
N LEU A 272 3.12 22.31 -25.10
CA LEU A 272 2.83 22.10 -23.68
C LEU A 272 1.99 23.24 -23.08
N THR A 273 2.34 24.51 -23.34
CA THR A 273 1.56 25.65 -22.87
C THR A 273 0.12 25.59 -23.36
N ASN A 274 -0.10 25.30 -24.65
CA ASN A 274 -1.45 25.18 -25.21
C ASN A 274 -2.23 24.03 -24.56
N LEU A 275 -1.60 22.87 -24.35
CA LEU A 275 -2.22 21.73 -23.68
C LEU A 275 -2.65 22.05 -22.24
N ILE A 276 -1.79 22.76 -21.49
CA ILE A 276 -2.12 23.22 -20.13
C ILE A 276 -3.27 24.21 -20.18
N TYR A 277 -3.21 25.20 -21.07
CA TYR A 277 -4.26 26.22 -21.23
C TYR A 277 -5.61 25.60 -21.57
N GLU A 278 -5.67 24.71 -22.56
CA GLU A 278 -6.89 24.00 -22.97
C GLU A 278 -7.45 23.14 -21.83
N ARG A 279 -6.59 22.40 -21.11
CA ARG A 279 -7.00 21.57 -19.96
C ARG A 279 -7.62 22.42 -18.85
N GLU A 280 -6.97 23.52 -18.47
CA GLU A 280 -7.48 24.41 -17.42
C GLU A 280 -8.75 25.14 -17.86
N LEU A 281 -8.86 25.52 -19.14
CA LEU A 281 -10.06 26.14 -19.69
C LEU A 281 -11.26 25.17 -19.63
N VAL A 282 -11.08 23.91 -20.01
CA VAL A 282 -12.12 22.86 -19.87
C VAL A 282 -12.50 22.65 -18.41
N LYS A 283 -11.51 22.60 -17.51
CA LYS A 283 -11.76 22.46 -16.06
C LYS A 283 -12.57 23.63 -15.51
N ILE A 284 -12.21 24.86 -15.87
CA ILE A 284 -12.95 26.06 -15.48
C ILE A 284 -14.37 26.02 -16.04
N LEU A 285 -14.54 25.69 -17.33
CA LEU A 285 -15.86 25.54 -17.94
C LEU A 285 -16.72 24.48 -17.23
N SER A 286 -16.11 23.36 -16.82
CA SER A 286 -16.79 22.29 -16.07
C SER A 286 -17.21 22.76 -14.67
N LEU A 287 -16.43 23.62 -14.02
CA LEU A 287 -16.81 24.22 -12.73
C LEU A 287 -17.98 25.21 -12.86
N TYR A 288 -18.02 26.00 -13.93
CA TYR A 288 -19.12 26.94 -14.19
C TYR A 288 -20.37 26.25 -14.73
N TYR A 289 -20.19 25.20 -15.53
CA TYR A 289 -21.25 24.46 -16.21
C TYR A 289 -21.04 22.95 -16.03
N PRO A 290 -21.39 22.38 -14.87
CA PRO A 290 -21.16 20.95 -14.58
C PRO A 290 -21.74 19.98 -15.60
N THR A 291 -22.74 20.40 -16.38
CA THR A 291 -23.37 19.63 -17.46
C THR A 291 -22.46 19.35 -18.65
N VAL A 292 -21.36 20.11 -18.82
CA VAL A 292 -20.40 19.92 -19.93
C VAL A 292 -19.26 18.98 -19.59
N ASP A 293 -19.15 18.58 -18.32
CA ASP A 293 -18.16 17.61 -17.90
C ASP A 293 -18.60 16.20 -18.34
N PRO A 294 -17.89 15.53 -19.26
CA PRO A 294 -18.23 14.17 -19.68
C PRO A 294 -18.14 13.15 -18.53
N THR A 295 -17.49 13.48 -17.41
CA THR A 295 -17.45 12.65 -16.20
C THR A 295 -18.62 12.91 -15.25
N SER A 296 -19.32 14.04 -15.35
CA SER A 296 -20.49 14.34 -14.50
C SER A 296 -21.69 13.44 -14.80
N SER A 297 -21.72 12.82 -15.98
CA SER A 297 -22.72 11.79 -16.33
C SER A 297 -22.33 10.38 -15.85
N GLN A 298 -21.12 10.17 -15.31
CA GLN A 298 -20.65 8.88 -14.79
C GLN A 298 -20.39 8.86 -13.28
N THR A 299 -20.18 10.01 -12.63
CA THR A 299 -20.01 10.09 -11.18
C THR A 299 -20.98 11.10 -10.57
N SER A 300 -22.23 10.70 -10.46
CA SER A 300 -23.08 11.32 -9.44
C SER A 300 -22.48 11.00 -8.06
N GLU A 301 -22.26 12.00 -7.19
CA GLU A 301 -21.93 11.80 -5.77
C GLU A 301 -22.94 10.89 -5.02
N SER A 302 -24.06 10.54 -5.67
CA SER A 302 -25.04 9.53 -5.22
C SER A 302 -24.62 8.07 -5.39
N ASP A 303 -23.44 7.76 -5.93
CA ASP A 303 -23.03 6.36 -6.19
C ASP A 303 -22.51 5.60 -4.96
N ILE A 304 -22.36 6.28 -3.83
CA ILE A 304 -22.22 5.65 -2.51
C ILE A 304 -23.59 5.11 -2.12
N PRO A 305 -23.80 3.79 -2.18
CA PRO A 305 -25.14 3.26 -2.03
C PRO A 305 -25.56 3.41 -0.55
N ALA A 306 -26.77 3.90 -0.29
CA ALA A 306 -27.29 4.06 1.08
C ALA A 306 -27.45 2.71 1.83
N LYS A 307 -27.45 1.60 1.07
CA LYS A 307 -27.48 0.22 1.55
C LYS A 307 -26.62 -0.65 0.62
N PRO A 308 -26.01 -1.74 1.10
CA PRO A 308 -25.30 -2.67 0.22
C PRO A 308 -26.20 -3.15 -0.93
N ARG A 309 -25.68 -3.19 -2.16
CA ARG A 309 -26.45 -3.54 -3.36
C ARG A 309 -25.99 -4.88 -3.91
N PHE A 310 -26.91 -5.83 -4.05
CA PHE A 310 -26.63 -7.10 -4.72
C PHE A 310 -26.44 -6.93 -6.22
N MET A 311 -25.51 -7.69 -6.79
CA MET A 311 -25.17 -7.68 -8.21
C MET A 311 -24.98 -9.11 -8.72
N GLN A 312 -25.19 -9.31 -10.02
CA GLN A 312 -25.04 -10.62 -10.69
C GLN A 312 -25.95 -11.70 -10.09
N SER A 313 -27.26 -11.61 -10.36
CA SER A 313 -28.23 -12.63 -9.94
C SER A 313 -27.93 -13.95 -10.63
N HIS A 314 -27.83 -15.02 -9.85
CA HIS A 314 -27.70 -16.36 -10.39
C HIS A 314 -29.05 -17.08 -10.35
N SER A 315 -29.42 -17.70 -11.48
CA SER A 315 -30.58 -18.59 -11.51
C SER A 315 -30.30 -19.80 -10.62
N MET A 316 -31.21 -20.06 -9.68
CA MET A 316 -31.24 -21.32 -8.96
C MET A 316 -32.07 -22.30 -9.80
N THR A 317 -31.54 -22.80 -10.92
CA THR A 317 -32.34 -23.57 -11.89
C THR A 317 -32.90 -24.85 -11.27
N GLN A 318 -34.23 -24.94 -11.22
CA GLN A 318 -35.00 -26.14 -10.91
C GLN A 318 -34.91 -27.15 -12.06
N LYS A 319 -34.44 -28.37 -11.81
CA LYS A 319 -34.73 -29.51 -12.68
C LYS A 319 -36.03 -30.19 -12.22
N SER A 320 -37.08 -29.99 -13.04
CA SER A 320 -38.34 -30.75 -13.17
C SER A 320 -39.20 -31.06 -11.93
N ARG A 321 -40.50 -30.69 -12.03
CA ARG A 321 -41.68 -31.17 -11.31
C ARG A 321 -41.42 -32.17 -10.16
N GLY A 322 -41.37 -31.65 -8.94
CA GLY A 322 -41.38 -32.43 -7.70
C GLY A 322 -40.11 -32.25 -6.88
N SER A 323 -40.14 -31.25 -5.99
CA SER A 323 -39.06 -30.84 -5.06
C SER A 323 -37.84 -30.14 -5.71
N PRO A 324 -37.40 -28.97 -5.21
CA PRO A 324 -36.21 -28.29 -5.73
C PRO A 324 -34.97 -29.14 -5.45
N THR A 325 -34.41 -29.76 -6.49
CA THR A 325 -33.13 -30.47 -6.39
C THR A 325 -32.00 -29.49 -6.72
N TYR A 326 -31.38 -28.92 -5.69
CA TYR A 326 -30.19 -28.06 -5.84
C TYR A 326 -28.92 -28.92 -6.00
N THR A 327 -27.84 -28.32 -6.51
CA THR A 327 -26.52 -28.95 -6.44
C THR A 327 -26.12 -29.12 -4.98
N GLU A 328 -25.33 -30.16 -4.66
CA GLU A 328 -24.90 -30.45 -3.28
C GLU A 328 -24.35 -29.22 -2.53
N PRO A 329 -23.51 -28.35 -3.13
CA PRO A 329 -23.03 -27.14 -2.46
C PRO A 329 -24.15 -26.15 -2.12
N ILE A 330 -25.11 -25.93 -3.04
CA ILE A 330 -26.22 -25.00 -2.83
C ILE A 330 -27.17 -25.56 -1.76
N THR A 331 -27.39 -26.87 -1.70
CA THR A 331 -28.17 -27.52 -0.64
C THR A 331 -27.55 -27.28 0.73
N GLN A 332 -26.22 -27.39 0.84
CA GLN A 332 -25.50 -27.08 2.09
C GLN A 332 -25.63 -25.59 2.45
N GLU A 333 -25.45 -24.68 1.48
CA GLU A 333 -25.62 -23.22 1.65
C GLU A 333 -27.03 -22.88 2.18
N ILE A 334 -28.08 -23.42 1.55
CA ILE A 334 -29.48 -23.21 1.96
C ILE A 334 -29.75 -23.81 3.34
N GLY A 335 -29.22 -25.01 3.63
CA GLY A 335 -29.35 -25.64 4.95
C GLY A 335 -28.65 -24.85 6.07
N ALA A 336 -27.54 -24.17 5.76
CA ALA A 336 -26.89 -23.26 6.72
C ALA A 336 -27.73 -22.01 6.96
N ILE A 337 -28.33 -21.43 5.91
CA ILE A 337 -29.23 -20.27 6.01
C ILE A 337 -30.48 -20.61 6.83
N ALA A 338 -31.10 -21.77 6.57
CA ALA A 338 -32.29 -22.25 7.28
C ALA A 338 -32.02 -22.35 8.79
N ARG A 339 -30.89 -22.95 9.17
CA ARG A 339 -30.45 -23.06 10.57
C ARG A 339 -30.19 -21.70 11.21
N TRP A 340 -29.58 -20.77 10.48
CA TRP A 340 -29.26 -19.44 11.00
C TRP A 340 -30.51 -18.58 11.23
N LEU A 341 -31.41 -18.52 10.24
CA LEU A 341 -32.68 -17.79 10.34
C LEU A 341 -33.72 -18.50 11.22
N LYS A 342 -33.49 -19.78 11.57
CA LYS A 342 -34.45 -20.66 12.26
C LYS A 342 -35.79 -20.76 11.51
N ILE A 343 -35.71 -20.88 10.19
CA ILE A 343 -36.86 -21.00 9.29
C ILE A 343 -36.79 -22.29 8.48
N ASP A 344 -37.94 -22.81 8.08
CA ASP A 344 -38.02 -23.85 7.06
C ASP A 344 -38.12 -23.20 5.69
N VAL A 345 -37.00 -23.16 4.96
CA VAL A 345 -36.87 -22.51 3.65
C VAL A 345 -37.72 -23.21 2.58
N LEU A 346 -38.21 -24.43 2.83
CA LEU A 346 -39.08 -25.19 1.93
C LEU A 346 -40.58 -24.85 2.09
N THR A 347 -40.94 -23.94 3.01
CA THR A 347 -42.33 -23.51 3.19
C THR A 347 -42.79 -22.55 2.09
N ASP A 348 -44.06 -22.68 1.70
CA ASP A 348 -44.70 -21.76 0.78
C ASP A 348 -44.68 -20.33 1.34
N LYS A 349 -44.22 -19.37 0.52
CA LYS A 349 -44.06 -17.91 0.76
C LYS A 349 -42.66 -17.42 1.18
N ILE A 350 -41.61 -18.25 1.14
CA ILE A 350 -40.23 -17.78 1.27
C ILE A 350 -39.57 -17.69 -0.11
N SER A 351 -39.05 -16.50 -0.45
CA SER A 351 -38.28 -16.29 -1.68
C SER A 351 -36.80 -16.21 -1.37
N VAL A 352 -36.00 -17.06 -2.00
CA VAL A 352 -34.53 -17.05 -1.88
C VAL A 352 -33.92 -16.71 -3.24
N ARG A 353 -33.06 -15.69 -3.27
CA ARG A 353 -32.26 -15.33 -4.46
C ARG A 353 -30.78 -15.37 -4.14
N ARG A 354 -30.00 -16.01 -5.00
CA ARG A 354 -28.54 -16.12 -4.91
C ARG A 354 -27.86 -15.10 -5.80
N TRP A 355 -26.80 -14.48 -5.29
CA TRP A 355 -26.08 -13.39 -5.93
C TRP A 355 -24.58 -13.65 -5.88
N GLY A 356 -23.86 -13.29 -6.94
CA GLY A 356 -22.42 -13.45 -7.03
C GLY A 356 -21.63 -12.32 -6.37
N LYS A 357 -22.18 -11.09 -6.39
CA LYS A 357 -21.46 -9.87 -6.00
C LYS A 357 -22.28 -9.00 -5.05
N LEU A 358 -21.59 -8.24 -4.20
CA LEU A 358 -22.18 -7.25 -3.31
C LEU A 358 -21.40 -5.92 -3.36
N LYS A 359 -22.02 -4.81 -3.78
CA LYS A 359 -21.43 -3.46 -3.65
C LYS A 359 -21.62 -2.96 -2.23
N LEU A 360 -20.52 -2.67 -1.53
CA LEU A 360 -20.50 -2.14 -0.17
C LEU A 360 -20.77 -0.63 -0.13
N LEU A 361 -21.07 -0.15 1.08
CA LEU A 361 -21.26 1.28 1.37
C LEU A 361 -20.01 2.12 1.13
N ASN A 362 -18.82 1.55 1.07
CA ASN A 362 -17.58 2.28 0.79
C ASN A 362 -17.25 2.34 -0.72
N GLY A 363 -18.18 1.92 -1.59
CA GLY A 363 -17.99 1.89 -3.04
C GLY A 363 -17.27 0.64 -3.56
N ASN A 364 -16.63 -0.16 -2.70
CA ASN A 364 -15.98 -1.40 -3.12
C ASN A 364 -17.01 -2.49 -3.43
N ALA A 365 -16.79 -3.28 -4.48
CA ALA A 365 -17.57 -4.49 -4.75
C ALA A 365 -16.91 -5.70 -4.11
N VAL A 366 -17.54 -6.27 -3.09
CA VAL A 366 -17.15 -7.55 -2.49
C VAL A 366 -17.64 -8.65 -3.42
N ASN A 367 -16.67 -9.31 -4.04
CA ASN A 367 -16.85 -10.67 -4.54
C ASN A 367 -16.49 -11.65 -3.41
N THR A 368 -16.49 -12.95 -3.65
CA THR A 368 -16.28 -14.06 -2.73
C THR A 368 -14.97 -14.07 -1.88
N SER A 369 -14.48 -12.94 -1.37
CA SER A 369 -13.22 -12.86 -0.60
C SER A 369 -13.02 -11.50 0.10
N ASN A 370 -12.66 -11.59 1.40
CA ASN A 370 -11.74 -10.71 2.15
C ASN A 370 -12.34 -9.63 3.13
N PRO A 371 -11.79 -9.39 4.36
CA PRO A 371 -12.09 -8.29 5.36
C PRO A 371 -10.92 -7.54 6.11
N PRO A 372 -11.09 -6.34 6.75
CA PRO A 372 -10.04 -5.50 7.39
C PRO A 372 -10.03 -5.46 8.96
N ASN A 373 -9.24 -4.52 9.53
CA ASN A 373 -8.58 -4.47 10.87
C ASN A 373 -9.39 -4.29 12.17
N ALA A 374 -8.72 -4.80 13.22
CA ALA A 374 -8.81 -4.58 14.67
C ALA A 374 -9.62 -5.62 15.47
N PHE A 375 -9.00 -6.08 16.56
CA PHE A 375 -9.19 -7.37 17.19
C PHE A 375 -10.56 -7.52 17.88
N ASN A 376 -11.55 -7.94 17.09
CA ASN A 376 -12.75 -8.73 17.45
C ASN A 376 -13.51 -9.17 16.18
N ILE A 377 -12.82 -9.35 15.05
CA ILE A 377 -13.43 -9.57 13.72
C ILE A 377 -12.94 -10.91 13.15
N ALA A 378 -13.85 -11.66 12.51
CA ALA A 378 -13.55 -12.92 11.82
C ALA A 378 -13.21 -12.69 10.34
N PHE A 379 -12.31 -13.50 9.79
CA PHE A 379 -11.99 -13.51 8.36
C PHE A 379 -12.80 -14.60 7.65
N GLY A 380 -13.24 -14.33 6.42
CA GLY A 380 -14.08 -15.27 5.67
C GLY A 380 -13.92 -15.15 4.15
N GLU A 381 -13.85 -16.30 3.48
CA GLU A 381 -14.07 -16.40 2.03
C GLU A 381 -15.58 -16.44 1.83
N ALA A 382 -16.17 -15.33 1.36
CA ALA A 382 -17.59 -15.35 0.99
C ALA A 382 -17.78 -16.40 -0.12
N LEU A 383 -18.76 -17.29 -0.02
CA LEU A 383 -19.05 -18.30 -1.05
C LEU A 383 -20.19 -17.85 -1.95
N ALA A 384 -21.19 -17.21 -1.36
CA ALA A 384 -22.35 -16.67 -2.05
C ALA A 384 -23.07 -15.64 -1.18
N PHE A 385 -23.79 -14.74 -1.86
CA PHE A 385 -24.69 -13.79 -1.23
C PHE A 385 -26.13 -14.20 -1.47
N TYR A 386 -26.99 -13.97 -0.49
CA TYR A 386 -28.40 -14.34 -0.54
C TYR A 386 -29.29 -13.19 -0.14
N GLN A 387 -30.40 -13.06 -0.86
CA GLN A 387 -31.55 -12.28 -0.41
C GLN A 387 -32.67 -13.25 -0.07
N VAL A 388 -33.07 -13.27 1.20
CA VAL A 388 -34.15 -14.12 1.71
C VAL A 388 -35.31 -13.22 2.11
N THR A 389 -36.44 -13.35 1.42
CA THR A 389 -37.67 -12.60 1.73
C THR A 389 -38.70 -13.56 2.31
N THR A 390 -39.15 -13.25 3.52
CA THR A 390 -40.29 -13.86 4.19
C THR A 390 -41.50 -12.92 4.09
N PRO A 391 -42.72 -13.36 4.48
CA PRO A 391 -43.88 -12.47 4.52
C PRO A 391 -43.71 -11.24 5.45
N THR A 392 -42.80 -11.30 6.41
CA THR A 392 -42.62 -10.27 7.45
C THR A 392 -41.28 -9.55 7.40
N SER A 393 -40.28 -10.10 6.69
CA SER A 393 -38.92 -9.55 6.68
C SER A 393 -38.17 -9.85 5.37
N SER A 394 -37.12 -9.06 5.11
CA SER A 394 -36.16 -9.30 4.03
C SER A 394 -34.76 -9.23 4.60
N HIS A 395 -33.97 -10.29 4.41
CA HIS A 395 -32.63 -10.43 4.93
C HIS A 395 -31.61 -10.50 3.79
N GLY A 396 -30.51 -9.77 3.95
CA GLY A 396 -29.33 -9.92 3.12
C GLY A 396 -28.27 -10.72 3.86
N LEU A 397 -27.90 -11.87 3.33
CA LEU A 397 -26.99 -12.81 4.00
C LEU A 397 -25.76 -13.08 3.14
N VAL A 398 -24.65 -13.39 3.81
CA VAL A 398 -23.46 -13.98 3.19
C VAL A 398 -23.24 -15.36 3.79
N VAL A 399 -23.05 -16.35 2.92
CA VAL A 399 -22.52 -17.66 3.29
C VAL A 399 -21.02 -17.60 3.04
N TYR A 400 -20.19 -17.98 4.01
CA TYR A 400 -18.74 -17.87 3.91
C TYR A 400 -18.01 -19.04 4.59
N ARG A 401 -16.79 -19.33 4.14
CA ARG A 401 -15.85 -20.20 4.87
C ARG A 401 -15.04 -19.37 5.86
N PRO A 402 -15.12 -19.65 7.16
CA PRO A 402 -14.32 -18.93 8.14
C PRO A 402 -12.84 -19.31 8.04
N LEU A 403 -11.97 -18.33 8.27
CA LEU A 403 -10.57 -18.58 8.55
C LEU A 403 -10.41 -18.96 10.02
N GLN A 404 -9.93 -20.17 10.28
CA GLN A 404 -9.72 -20.72 11.62
C GLN A 404 -8.26 -20.63 12.06
N LYS A 405 -8.04 -20.91 13.36
CA LYS A 405 -6.71 -20.91 13.99
C LYS A 405 -5.96 -19.60 13.74
N LEU A 406 -6.69 -18.49 13.81
CA LEU A 406 -6.16 -17.16 13.56
C LEU A 406 -5.04 -16.86 14.56
N GLU A 407 -3.85 -16.57 14.03
CA GLU A 407 -2.70 -16.10 14.79
C GLU A 407 -2.14 -14.85 14.12
N VAL A 408 -1.38 -14.06 14.87
CA VAL A 408 -0.69 -12.88 14.35
C VAL A 408 0.80 -13.05 14.54
N VAL A 409 1.53 -13.03 13.43
CA VAL A 409 2.99 -13.15 13.42
C VAL A 409 3.56 -11.95 12.69
N LEU A 410 4.42 -11.19 13.38
CA LEU A 410 5.04 -9.97 12.85
C LEU A 410 4.03 -8.97 12.28
N ASN A 411 2.88 -8.82 12.97
CA ASN A 411 1.73 -7.98 12.60
C ASN A 411 0.90 -8.46 11.39
N PHE A 412 1.19 -9.64 10.82
CA PHE A 412 0.39 -10.24 9.77
C PHE A 412 -0.54 -11.31 10.35
N PRO A 413 -1.88 -11.13 10.26
CA PRO A 413 -2.83 -12.18 10.61
C PRO A 413 -2.73 -13.31 9.59
N ARG A 414 -2.75 -14.55 10.09
CA ARG A 414 -2.78 -15.77 9.27
C ARG A 414 -3.57 -16.87 9.94
N GLY A 415 -4.09 -17.80 9.15
CA GLY A 415 -4.86 -18.95 9.65
C GLY A 415 -5.00 -20.03 8.58
N ASN A 416 -5.97 -20.91 8.74
CA ASN A 416 -6.32 -21.94 7.75
C ASN A 416 -7.80 -21.85 7.41
N TRP A 417 -8.16 -21.99 6.14
CA TRP A 417 -9.55 -22.08 5.74
C TRP A 417 -10.23 -23.30 6.34
N ASP A 418 -11.44 -23.12 6.90
CA ASP A 418 -12.30 -24.25 7.25
C ASP A 418 -12.86 -24.85 5.96
N THR A 419 -12.39 -26.03 5.59
CA THR A 419 -12.86 -26.77 4.43
C THR A 419 -14.10 -27.60 4.71
N THR A 420 -14.53 -27.70 5.98
CA THR A 420 -15.60 -28.59 6.44
C THR A 420 -16.87 -27.85 6.79
N ASN A 421 -16.79 -26.66 7.38
CA ASN A 421 -17.97 -25.90 7.79
C ASN A 421 -18.08 -24.58 7.04
N ILE A 422 -19.33 -24.22 6.74
CA ILE A 422 -19.73 -22.92 6.23
C ILE A 422 -20.49 -22.17 7.32
N SER A 423 -20.32 -20.86 7.36
CA SER A 423 -20.97 -19.95 8.30
C SER A 423 -21.86 -18.97 7.57
N VAL A 424 -22.84 -18.39 8.28
CA VAL A 424 -23.78 -17.41 7.75
C VAL A 424 -23.79 -16.19 8.64
N THR A 425 -23.84 -15.00 8.05
CA THR A 425 -24.05 -13.74 8.77
C THR A 425 -24.79 -12.74 7.88
N ASP A 426 -25.28 -11.66 8.49
CA ASP A 426 -25.89 -10.54 7.78
C ASP A 426 -24.84 -9.77 6.97
N ILE A 427 -25.17 -9.36 5.74
CA ILE A 427 -24.26 -8.58 4.88
C ILE A 427 -23.88 -7.23 5.49
N THR A 428 -24.67 -6.68 6.41
CA THR A 428 -24.35 -5.44 7.14
C THR A 428 -23.16 -5.61 8.08
N ASN A 429 -22.79 -6.85 8.43
CA ASN A 429 -21.60 -7.15 9.23
C ASN A 429 -20.31 -7.20 8.38
N ILE A 430 -20.41 -7.08 7.05
CA ILE A 430 -19.24 -7.05 6.15
C ILE A 430 -18.61 -5.66 6.19
N LEU A 431 -17.39 -5.59 6.68
CA LEU A 431 -16.72 -4.31 6.91
C LEU A 431 -15.97 -3.79 5.67
N ASN A 432 -15.19 -4.63 5.00
CA ASN A 432 -14.42 -4.25 3.80
C ASN A 432 -13.89 -5.50 3.10
N ILE A 433 -13.04 -5.31 2.08
CA ILE A 433 -12.24 -6.30 1.35
C ILE A 433 -10.77 -6.22 1.84
N VAL A 434 -10.06 -7.34 1.87
CA VAL A 434 -8.58 -7.46 1.94
C VAL A 434 -8.02 -8.19 0.73
N GLY A 435 -6.71 -8.41 0.63
CA GLY A 435 -6.13 -9.47 -0.18
C GLY A 435 -5.75 -10.65 0.69
N ILE A 436 -5.43 -11.77 0.06
CA ILE A 436 -4.85 -12.92 0.74
C ILE A 436 -3.61 -13.40 0.01
N TRP A 437 -2.77 -14.13 0.72
CA TRP A 437 -1.73 -14.94 0.12
C TRP A 437 -1.69 -16.31 0.78
N ASP A 438 -1.91 -17.36 -0.01
CA ASP A 438 -1.85 -18.73 0.45
C ASP A 438 -0.42 -19.25 0.34
N ALA A 439 0.16 -19.61 1.48
CA ALA A 439 1.50 -20.15 1.57
C ALA A 439 1.52 -21.59 1.02
N PRO A 440 2.29 -21.88 -0.06
CA PRO A 440 2.33 -23.22 -0.65
C PRO A 440 2.86 -24.28 0.32
N THR A 441 3.76 -23.90 1.23
CA THR A 441 4.50 -24.83 2.09
C THR A 441 3.75 -25.17 3.37
N SER A 442 3.20 -24.17 4.06
CA SER A 442 2.48 -24.39 5.34
C SER A 442 0.97 -24.54 5.19
N GLY A 443 0.40 -24.23 4.02
CA GLY A 443 -1.04 -24.19 3.79
C GLY A 443 -1.76 -23.10 4.61
N LYS A 444 -1.01 -22.12 5.15
CA LYS A 444 -1.57 -20.97 5.86
C LYS A 444 -1.96 -19.88 4.88
N THR A 445 -3.08 -19.24 5.17
CA THR A 445 -3.54 -18.06 4.45
C THR A 445 -3.18 -16.81 5.23
N TYR A 446 -2.43 -15.92 4.61
CA TYR A 446 -2.05 -14.62 5.15
C TYR A 446 -3.02 -13.55 4.68
N ILE A 447 -3.38 -12.64 5.58
CA ILE A 447 -4.26 -11.51 5.28
C ILE A 447 -3.46 -10.27 4.88
N LEU A 448 -3.72 -9.73 3.69
CA LEU A 448 -3.03 -8.59 3.09
C LEU A 448 -3.93 -7.34 3.09
N ARG A 449 -3.64 -6.33 3.91
CA ARG A 449 -4.58 -5.22 4.13
C ARG A 449 -4.42 -4.12 3.08
N LYS A 450 -5.50 -3.43 2.69
CA LYS A 450 -5.39 -2.27 1.80
C LYS A 450 -4.57 -1.20 2.51
N HIS A 451 -3.41 -0.87 1.95
CA HIS A 451 -2.58 0.19 2.51
C HIS A 451 -3.24 1.56 2.31
N PRO A 452 -3.37 2.42 3.34
CA PRO A 452 -4.02 3.74 3.21
C PRO A 452 -3.34 4.70 2.23
N GLY A 453 -2.04 4.50 1.96
CA GLY A 453 -1.32 5.23 0.91
C GLY A 453 -1.85 4.96 -0.49
N LEU A 454 -2.50 3.81 -0.74
CA LEU A 454 -3.14 3.50 -2.03
C LEU A 454 -4.39 4.34 -2.28
N ALA A 455 -5.01 4.89 -1.24
CA ALA A 455 -6.12 5.83 -1.41
C ALA A 455 -5.67 7.19 -2.00
N MET A 456 -4.36 7.42 -2.15
CA MET A 456 -3.84 8.56 -2.92
C MET A 456 -3.65 8.23 -4.39
N LEU A 457 -3.65 6.94 -4.73
CA LEU A 457 -3.45 6.51 -6.10
C LEU A 457 -4.79 6.66 -6.85
N SER A 458 -4.79 7.44 -7.94
CA SER A 458 -5.85 7.45 -8.95
C SER A 458 -6.08 6.04 -9.52
N VAL A 459 -7.19 5.82 -10.22
CA VAL A 459 -7.52 4.53 -10.84
C VAL A 459 -6.38 4.07 -11.77
N GLU A 460 -5.79 5.00 -12.49
CA GLU A 460 -4.66 4.76 -13.36
C GLU A 460 -3.34 4.57 -12.58
N GLU A 461 -3.15 5.22 -11.42
CA GLU A 461 -2.00 5.00 -10.53
C GLU A 461 -2.05 3.60 -9.89
N SER A 462 -3.26 3.06 -9.74
CA SER A 462 -3.47 1.69 -9.31
C SER A 462 -3.26 0.66 -10.42
N GLY A 463 -2.99 1.06 -11.67
CA GLY A 463 -2.73 0.12 -12.79
C GLY A 463 -3.94 -0.73 -13.19
N ILE A 464 -5.16 -0.27 -12.86
CA ILE A 464 -6.41 -0.87 -13.33
C ILE A 464 -6.68 -0.30 -14.73
N ASP A 465 -6.65 -1.15 -15.75
CA ASP A 465 -7.02 -0.76 -17.10
C ASP A 465 -8.53 -0.48 -17.14
N MET A 466 -8.92 0.72 -17.56
CA MET A 466 -10.32 1.14 -17.73
C MET A 466 -11.02 0.42 -18.90
N SER A 467 -10.33 -0.47 -19.62
CA SER A 467 -10.83 -1.16 -20.82
C SER A 467 -11.60 -2.46 -20.53
N GLY A 468 -11.96 -2.72 -19.26
CA GLY A 468 -12.61 -3.96 -18.81
C GLY A 468 -14.13 -3.95 -18.77
N GLU A 469 -14.82 -3.02 -19.44
CA GLU A 469 -16.27 -3.18 -19.68
C GLU A 469 -16.50 -4.09 -20.89
N ASP A 470 -16.96 -5.31 -20.59
CA ASP A 470 -17.65 -6.28 -21.46
C ASP A 470 -17.73 -5.93 -22.96
N SER A 471 -16.69 -6.26 -23.72
CA SER A 471 -16.74 -6.40 -25.18
C SER A 471 -16.50 -7.85 -25.62
N ARG A 472 -17.01 -8.82 -24.86
CA ARG A 472 -17.18 -10.21 -25.33
C ARG A 472 -18.62 -10.44 -25.77
N ALA A 473 -19.02 -9.75 -26.82
CA ALA A 473 -20.13 -10.15 -27.66
C ALA A 473 -19.89 -9.57 -29.07
N ASN A 474 -19.87 -10.46 -30.07
CA ASN A 474 -19.77 -10.21 -31.50
C ASN A 474 -18.35 -10.00 -32.08
N GLU A 475 -17.59 -11.09 -32.15
CA GLU A 475 -16.68 -11.33 -33.28
C GLU A 475 -17.01 -12.71 -33.84
N ASP A 476 -18.10 -12.77 -34.60
CA ASP A 476 -18.35 -13.73 -35.67
C ASP A 476 -19.02 -12.91 -36.79
N GLU A 477 -18.56 -13.10 -38.03
CA GLU A 477 -18.90 -12.36 -39.26
C GLU A 477 -18.12 -11.04 -39.48
N ASP A 478 -16.95 -11.12 -40.13
CA ASP A 478 -16.85 -10.72 -41.54
C ASP A 478 -15.46 -11.10 -42.10
N SER A 479 -15.40 -12.20 -42.86
CA SER A 479 -14.29 -12.49 -43.75
C SER A 479 -14.72 -12.06 -45.16
N GLY A 480 -14.27 -10.88 -45.58
CA GLY A 480 -14.56 -10.34 -46.91
C GLY A 480 -13.53 -9.31 -47.36
N ASP A 481 -12.71 -9.70 -48.34
CA ASP A 481 -12.06 -8.89 -49.38
C ASP A 481 -11.36 -7.55 -49.01
N MET A 482 -10.03 -7.59 -48.91
CA MET A 482 -9.10 -7.12 -49.97
C MET A 482 -7.63 -7.24 -49.55
#